data_AF-A0A369RG29-F1
#
_entry.id   AF-A0A369RG29-F1
#
_cell.length_a   1.000
_cell.length_b   1.000
_cell.length_c   1.000
_cell.angle_alpha   90.00
_cell.angle_beta   90.00
_cell.angle_gamma   90.00
#
_symmetry.space_group_name_H-M   'P 1'
#
loop_
_entity.id
_entity.type
_entity.pdbx_description
1 polymer ?
#
loop_
_entity_poly.entity_id
_entity_poly.type
_entity_poly.pdbx_seq_one_letter_code
_entity_poly.pdbx_strand_id
1 'polypeptide(L)' 'MDEIAAFAEKFDEGLRVGEERGIQIGHEKGKAEGEKQAKIAVAKNLLKAGISTDIISQTTGLSFNEIKQLQSEKTS' A
#
# COMPACT_ATOMS: atom_id res chain seq x y z
N MET A 1 -16.00 -3.54 44.20
CA MET A 1 -15.87 -3.13 42.79
C MET A 1 -17.10 -3.69 42.10
N ASP A 2 -17.93 -2.84 41.52
CA ASP A 2 -19.21 -3.23 40.92
C ASP A 2 -18.96 -4.02 39.62
N GLU A 3 -19.61 -5.17 39.44
CA GLU A 3 -19.43 -6.03 38.25
C GLU A 3 -19.78 -5.29 36.95
N ILE A 4 -20.72 -4.34 37.05
CA ILE A 4 -21.14 -3.48 35.94
C ILE A 4 -19.99 -2.55 35.51
N ALA A 5 -19.22 -2.01 36.45
CA ALA A 5 -18.10 -1.12 36.16
C ALA A 5 -16.95 -1.87 35.46
N ALA A 6 -16.64 -3.08 35.92
CA ALA A 6 -15.62 -3.92 35.30
C ALA A 6 -15.98 -4.35 33.86
N PHE A 7 -17.28 -4.51 33.56
CA PHE A 7 -17.74 -4.80 32.20
C PHE A 7 -17.63 -3.57 31.28
N ALA A 8 -18.02 -2.39 31.77
CA ALA A 8 -17.92 -1.14 31.02
C ALA A 8 -16.45 -0.83 30.66
N GLU A 9 -15.53 -0.95 31.61
CA GLU A 9 -14.09 -0.74 31.37
C GLU A 9 -13.53 -1.66 30.27
N LYS A 10 -13.91 -2.94 30.29
CA LYS A 10 -13.48 -3.90 29.26
C LYS A 10 -14.07 -3.59 27.89
N PHE A 11 -15.31 -3.10 27.85
CA PHE A 11 -15.94 -2.70 26.59
C PHE A 11 -15.24 -1.48 26.00
N ASP A 12 -14.97 -0.46 26.81
CA ASP A 12 -14.26 0.76 26.41
C ASP A 12 -12.82 0.45 25.97
N GLU A 13 -12.13 -0.45 26.67
CA GLU A 13 -10.82 -0.93 26.25
C GLU A 13 -10.88 -1.66 24.90
N GLY A 14 -11.89 -2.51 24.71
CA GLY A 14 -12.13 -3.20 23.45
C GLY A 14 -12.35 -2.23 22.28
N LEU A 15 -13.13 -1.17 22.49
CA LEU A 15 -13.37 -0.12 21.50
C LEU A 15 -12.07 0.62 21.17
N ARG A 16 -11.33 1.06 22.19
CA ARG A 16 -10.05 1.78 22.02
C ARG A 16 -9.04 0.94 21.24
N VAL A 17 -8.88 -0.33 21.62
CA VAL A 17 -7.97 -1.25 20.91
C VAL A 17 -8.44 -1.48 19.46
N GLY A 18 -9.74 -1.56 19.23
CA GLY A 18 -10.32 -1.67 17.90
C GLY A 18 -9.99 -0.46 17.02
N GLU A 19 -10.18 0.75 17.53
CA GLU A 19 -9.86 2.01 16.83
C GLU A 19 -8.37 2.14 16.54
N GLU A 20 -7.51 1.92 17.54
CA GLU A 20 -6.06 1.98 17.40
C GLU A 20 -5.56 1.01 16.33
N ARG A 21 -6.04 -0.24 16.35
CA ARG A 21 -5.71 -1.25 15.32
C ARG A 21 -6.23 -0.85 13.94
N GLY A 22 -7.44 -0.33 13.86
CA GLY A 22 -8.03 0.13 12.60
C GLY A 22 -7.19 1.22 11.94
N ILE A 23 -6.77 2.22 12.72
CA ILE A 23 -5.91 3.31 12.26
C ILE A 23 -4.55 2.78 11.81
N GLN A 24 -3.92 1.91 12.61
CA GLN A 24 -2.61 1.34 12.26
C GLN A 24 -2.66 0.54 10.95
N ILE A 25 -3.63 -0.37 10.82
CA ILE A 25 -3.81 -1.18 9.62
C ILE A 25 -4.09 -0.31 8.40
N GLY A 26 -4.95 0.70 8.56
CA GLY A 26 -5.27 1.66 7.49
C GLY A 26 -4.03 2.41 7.01
N HIS A 27 -3.23 2.92 7.95
CA HIS A 27 -2.00 3.64 7.65
C HIS A 27 -0.96 2.76 6.95
N GLU A 28 -0.72 1.53 7.44
CA GLU A 28 0.22 0.60 6.81
C GLU A 28 -0.21 0.21 5.39
N LYS A 29 -1.50 -0.11 5.19
CA LYS A 29 -2.05 -0.41 3.87
C LYS A 29 -1.93 0.79 2.93
N GLY A 30 -2.29 1.98 3.40
CA GLY A 30 -2.22 3.21 2.62
C GLY A 30 -0.79 3.54 2.18
N LYS A 31 0.18 3.39 3.09
CA LYS A 31 1.60 3.58 2.79
C LYS A 31 2.10 2.57 1.75
N ALA A 32 1.82 1.28 1.93
CA ALA A 32 2.27 0.24 1.00
C ALA A 32 1.66 0.42 -0.41
N GLU A 33 0.37 0.73 -0.49
CA GLU A 33 -0.31 0.98 -1.76
C GLU A 33 0.23 2.26 -2.43
N GLY A 34 0.44 3.34 -1.67
CA GLY A 34 1.03 4.58 -2.18
C GLY A 34 2.44 4.39 -2.74
N GLU A 35 3.30 3.65 -2.03
CA GLU A 35 4.65 3.29 -2.51
C GLU A 35 4.60 2.49 -3.81
N LYS A 36 3.69 1.51 -3.92
CA LYS A 36 3.49 0.72 -5.14
C LYS A 36 3.01 1.59 -6.30
N GLN A 37 2.01 2.44 -6.08
CA GLN A 37 1.48 3.36 -7.09
C GLN A 37 2.55 4.34 -7.58
N ALA A 38 3.38 4.87 -6.68
CA ALA A 38 4.49 5.76 -7.03
C ALA A 38 5.51 5.05 -7.95
N LYS A 39 5.91 3.81 -7.60
CA LYS A 39 6.80 2.99 -8.45
C LYS A 39 6.22 2.75 -9.84
N ILE A 40 4.93 2.42 -9.92
CA ILE A 40 4.21 2.22 -11.19
C ILE A 40 4.17 3.51 -12.01
N ALA A 41 3.87 4.66 -11.38
CA ALA A 41 3.82 5.94 -12.06
C ALA A 41 5.18 6.33 -12.66
N VAL A 42 6.27 6.15 -11.90
CA VAL A 42 7.63 6.35 -12.38
C VAL A 42 7.94 5.41 -13.54
N ALA A 43 7.65 4.12 -13.41
CA ALA A 43 7.88 3.14 -14.49
C ALA A 43 7.11 3.51 -15.77
N LYS A 44 5.84 3.90 -15.68
CA LYS A 44 5.03 4.35 -16.82
C LYS A 44 5.65 5.57 -17.51
N ASN A 45 6.19 6.53 -16.75
CA ASN A 45 6.83 7.71 -17.32
C ASN A 45 8.17 7.36 -18.00
N LEU A 46 8.98 6.50 -17.41
CA LEU A 46 10.23 6.04 -18.01
C LEU A 46 10.00 5.22 -19.30
N LEU A 47 8.98 4.35 -19.31
CA LEU A 47 8.55 3.63 -20.52
C LEU A 47 8.13 4.60 -21.63
N LYS A 48 7.38 5.66 -21.28
CA LYS A 48 7.00 6.71 -22.24
C LYS A 48 8.21 7.47 -22.80
N ALA A 49 9.27 7.62 -22.01
CA ALA A 49 10.52 8.23 -22.42
C ALA A 49 11.44 7.29 -23.24
N GLY A 50 11.02 6.05 -23.50
CA GLY A 50 11.78 5.09 -24.28
C GLY A 50 12.96 4.45 -23.53
N ILE A 51 12.97 4.55 -22.19
CA ILE A 51 14.00 3.92 -21.37
C ILE A 51 13.83 2.40 -21.37
N SER A 52 14.95 1.66 -21.40
CA SER A 52 14.93 0.20 -21.42
C SER A 52 14.35 -0.40 -20.14
N THR A 53 13.69 -1.55 -20.28
CA THR A 53 13.04 -2.25 -19.16
C THR A 53 14.02 -2.67 -18.06
N ASP A 54 15.28 -2.96 -18.40
CA ASP A 54 16.34 -3.25 -17.44
C ASP A 54 16.60 -2.08 -16.49
N ILE A 55 16.77 -0.88 -17.04
CA ILE A 55 17.03 0.33 -16.26
C ILE A 55 15.80 0.69 -15.43
N ILE A 56 14.60 0.50 -15.98
CA ILE A 56 13.35 0.75 -15.24
C ILE A 56 13.21 -0.20 -14.05
N SER A 57 13.52 -1.49 -14.25
CA SER A 57 13.55 -2.51 -13.19
C SER A 57 14.49 -2.11 -12.07
N GLN A 58 15.73 -1.75 -12.41
CA GLN A 58 16.73 -1.30 -11.44
C GLN A 58 16.32 -0.01 -10.70
N THR A 59 15.68 0.93 -11.41
CA THR A 59 15.31 2.24 -10.84
C THR A 59 14.09 2.16 -9.93
N THR A 60 13.09 1.35 -10.31
CA THR A 60 11.79 1.31 -9.61
C THR A 60 11.68 0.14 -8.64
N GLY A 61 12.54 -0.87 -8.77
CA GLY A 61 12.47 -2.13 -8.05
C GLY A 61 11.30 -3.02 -8.47
N LEU A 62 10.62 -2.72 -9.58
CA LEU A 62 9.59 -3.56 -10.17
C LEU A 62 10.23 -4.70 -10.97
N SER A 63 9.59 -5.86 -10.96
CA SER A 63 10.04 -6.98 -11.79
C SER A 63 9.81 -6.72 -13.28
N PHE A 64 10.56 -7.44 -14.13
CA PHE A 64 10.37 -7.39 -15.58
C PHE A 64 8.94 -7.74 -16.00
N ASN A 65 8.28 -8.68 -15.30
CA ASN A 65 6.90 -9.07 -15.59
C ASN A 65 5.93 -7.93 -15.30
N GLU A 66 6.08 -7.26 -14.16
CA GLU A 66 5.28 -6.07 -13.83
C GLU A 66 5.47 -4.98 -14.88
N ILE A 67 6.72 -4.69 -15.27
CA ILE A 67 7.02 -3.67 -16.29
C ILE A 67 6.41 -4.03 -17.64
N LYS A 68 6.49 -5.30 -18.06
CA LYS A 68 5.86 -5.78 -19.30
C LYS A 68 4.34 -5.61 -19.26
N GLN A 69 3.70 -5.93 -18.12
CA GLN A 69 2.26 -5.73 -17.96
C GLN A 69 1.88 -4.25 -18.11
N LEU A 70 2.64 -3.33 -17.50
CA LEU A 70 2.43 -1.88 -17.64
C LEU A 70 2.60 -1.39 -19.09
N GLN A 71 3.46 -2.04 -19.88
CA GLN A 71 3.64 -1.75 -21.30
C GLN A 71 2.43 -2.23 -22.13
N SER A 72 1.87 -3.39 -21.81
CA SER A 72 0.68 -3.95 -22.47
C SER A 72 -0.59 -3.15 -22.21
N GLU A 73 -0.76 -2.60 -21.00
CA GLU A 73 -1.89 -1.71 -20.64
C GLU A 73 -1.99 -0.45 -21.52
N LYS A 74 -0.89 -0.04 -22.19
CA LYS A 74 -0.86 1.14 -23.07
C LYS A 74 -1.46 0.87 -24.46
N THR A 75 -1.79 -0.38 -24.79
CA THR A 75 -2.20 -0.82 -26.14
C THR A 75 -3.68 -1.29 -26.18
N SER A 76 -4.45 -1.00 -25.13
CA SER A 76 -5.91 -1.22 -25.09
C SER A 76 -6.67 0.09 -24.97
#